data_AF-A0A350LPA4-F1
#
_entry.id   AF-A0A350LPA4-F1
#
_cell.length_a   1.000
_cell.length_b   1.000
_cell.length_c   1.000
_cell.angle_alpha   90.00
_cell.angle_beta   90.00
_cell.angle_gamma   90.00
#
_symmetry.space_group_name_H-M   'P 1'
#
loop_
_entity.id
_entity.type
_entity.pdbx_description
1 polymer ?
#
loop_
_entity_poly.entity_id
_entity_poly.type
_entity_poly.pdbx_seq_one_letter_code
_entity_poly.pdbx_strand_id
1 'polypeptide(L)' 'MAQRFDLPEIIPVFPLPGALLLPRARLPLHLFEPRYLAMLEDVLKTRERLIGM' A
#
# COMPACT_ATOMS: atom_id res chain seq x y z
N MET A 1 8.76 -23.70 1.30
CA MET A 1 9.88 -22.82 0.93
C MET A 1 9.33 -21.41 0.77
N ALA A 2 9.82 -20.44 1.54
CA ALA A 2 9.36 -19.06 1.41
C ALA A 2 9.80 -18.52 0.04
N GLN A 3 8.84 -18.14 -0.80
CA GLN A 3 9.13 -17.44 -2.05
C GLN A 3 9.80 -16.11 -1.69
N ARG A 4 10.97 -15.84 -2.27
CA ARG A 4 11.55 -14.50 -2.23
C ARG A 4 10.68 -13.62 -3.11
N PHE A 5 9.87 -12.78 -2.48
CA PHE A 5 9.19 -11.70 -3.16
C PHE A 5 10.22 -10.60 -3.42
N ASP A 6 10.31 -10.12 -4.65
CA ASP A 6 11.09 -8.92 -4.99
C ASP A 6 10.38 -7.71 -4.39
N LEU A 7 10.57 -7.52 -3.09
CA LEU A 7 10.01 -6.41 -2.33
C LEU A 7 11.02 -5.27 -2.29
N PRO A 8 10.56 -4.01 -2.41
CA PRO A 8 11.43 -2.86 -2.21
C PRO A 8 11.89 -2.80 -0.75
N GLU A 9 13.05 -2.18 -0.52
CA GLU A 9 13.61 -2.01 0.83
C GLU A 9 12.71 -1.18 1.75
N ILE A 10 11.92 -0.27 1.17
CA ILE A 10 11.01 0.62 1.88
C ILE A 10 9.62 0.54 1.26
N ILE A 11 8.60 0.29 2.08
CA ILE A 11 7.20 0.24 1.67
C ILE A 11 6.42 1.26 2.51
N PRO A 12 5.69 2.20 1.89
CA PRO A 12 4.79 3.09 2.62
C PRO A 12 3.59 2.30 3.15
N VAL A 13 3.20 2.58 4.39
CA VAL A 13 2.10 1.88 5.07
C VAL A 13 0.89 2.79 5.16
N PHE A 14 -0.23 2.34 4.61
CA PHE A 14 -1.52 3.00 4.74
C PHE A 14 -2.26 2.46 5.98
N PRO A 15 -2.70 3.32 6.91
CA PRO A 15 -3.42 2.86 8.08
C PRO A 15 -4.86 2.43 7.73
N LEU A 16 -5.25 1.23 8.18
CA LEU A 16 -6.62 0.72 8.08
C LEU A 16 -7.32 0.69 9.45
N PRO A 17 -7.84 1.83 9.94
CA PRO A 17 -8.52 1.86 11.24
C PRO A 17 -9.79 0.99 11.21
N GLY A 18 -9.85 -0.01 12.09
CA GLY A 18 -11.01 -0.88 12.25
C GLY A 18 -11.22 -1.89 11.11
N ALA A 19 -10.25 -2.07 10.22
CA ALA A 19 -10.32 -3.04 9.13
C ALA A 19 -9.09 -3.96 9.12
N LEU A 20 -9.29 -5.19 8.64
CA LEU A 20 -8.23 -6.17 8.38
C LEU A 20 -8.31 -6.58 6.92
N LEU A 21 -7.22 -6.43 6.18
CA LEU A 21 -7.14 -6.89 4.80
C LEU A 21 -6.58 -8.31 4.75
N LEU A 22 -7.40 -9.26 4.28
CA LEU A 22 -6.95 -10.63 4.06
C LEU A 22 -6.21 -10.78 2.72
N PRO A 23 -5.28 -11.74 2.59
CA PRO A 23 -4.61 -12.00 1.32
C PRO A 23 -5.61 -12.26 0.20
N ARG A 24 -5.40 -11.59 -0.95
CA ARG A 24 -6.27 -11.65 -2.14
C ARG A 24 -7.64 -10.98 -1.99
N ALA A 25 -7.96 -10.42 -0.83
CA ALA A 25 -9.15 -9.58 -0.68
C ALA A 25 -8.95 -8.24 -1.41
N ARG A 26 -10.06 -7.63 -1.83
CA ARG A 26 -10.07 -6.29 -2.44
C ARG A 26 -10.83 -5.35 -1.51
N LEU A 27 -10.16 -4.31 -1.04
CA LEU A 27 -10.76 -3.25 -0.21
C LEU A 27 -10.72 -1.94 -1.00
N PRO A 28 -11.87 -1.41 -1.45
CA PRO A 28 -11.93 -0.07 -2.02
C PRO A 28 -11.57 0.98 -0.96
N LEU A 29 -10.65 1.89 -1.28
CA LEU A 29 -10.23 2.97 -0.39
C LEU A 29 -10.72 4.32 -0.92
N HIS A 30 -11.23 5.15 -0.02
CA HIS A 30 -11.52 6.55 -0.31
C HIS A 30 -10.35 7.40 0.22
N LEU A 31 -9.52 7.90 -0.68
CA LEU A 31 -8.34 8.71 -0.36
C LEU A 31 -8.67 10.19 -0.55
N PHE A 32 -9.08 10.86 0.53
CA PHE A 32 -9.47 12.28 0.48
C PHE A 32 -8.49 13.18 1.25
N GLU A 33 -7.74 12.64 2.21
CA GLU A 33 -6.81 13.46 2.99
C GLU A 33 -5.54 13.78 2.18
N PRO A 34 -5.06 15.04 2.21
CA PRO A 34 -3.90 15.47 1.43
C PRO A 34 -2.65 14.61 1.65
N ARG A 35 -2.41 14.13 2.88
CA ARG A 35 -1.27 13.26 3.21
C ARG A 35 -1.30 11.93 2.48
N TYR A 36 -2.50 11.36 2.26
CA TYR A 36 -2.63 10.06 1.59
C TYR A 36 -2.61 10.22 0.07
N LEU A 37 -3.09 11.36 -0.44
CA LEU A 37 -2.92 11.72 -1.85
C LEU A 37 -1.44 11.87 -2.19
N ALA A 38 -0.67 12.62 -1.39
CA ALA A 38 0.78 12.76 -1.56
C ALA A 38 1.50 11.40 -1.50
N MET A 39 1.15 10.55 -0.53
CA MET A 39 1.69 9.19 -0.44
C MET A 39 1.40 8.36 -1.69
N LEU A 40 0.17 8.43 -2.23
CA LEU A 40 -0.20 7.74 -3.45
C LEU A 40 0.59 8.26 -4.66
N GLU A 41 0.73 9.58 -4.79
CA GLU A 41 1.53 10.18 -5.85
C GLU A 41 2.98 9.71 -5.82
N ASP A 42 3.58 9.63 -4.63
CA ASP A 42 4.94 9.14 -4.47
C ASP A 42 5.08 7.66 -4.83
N VAL A 43 4.11 6.84 -4.43
CA VAL A 43 4.05 5.42 -4.83
C VAL A 43 3.95 5.26 -6.34
N LEU A 44 3.12 6.08 -7.00
CA LEU A 44 2.95 6.00 -8.46
C LEU A 44 4.21 6.37 -9.24
N LYS A 45 5.11 7.17 -8.65
CA LYS A 45 6.45 7.47 -9.23
C LYS A 45 7.41 6.27 -9.14
N THR A 46 7.19 5.34 -8.21
CA THR A 46 8.00 4.12 -8.07
C THR A 46 7.63 3.08 -9.13
N ARG A 47 8.54 2.14 -9.41
CA ARG A 47 8.30 1.08 -10.40
C ARG A 47 7.37 0.00 -9.84
N GLU A 48 7.50 -0.25 -8.54
CA GLU A 48 6.87 -1.33 -7.80
C GLU A 48 5.39 -1.01 -7.57
N ARG A 49 5.04 0.27 -7.33
CA ARG A 49 3.68 0.74 -7.05
C ARG A 49 2.98 -0.07 -5.96
N LEU A 50 3.72 -0.35 -4.88
CA LEU A 50 3.26 -1.13 -3.74
C LEU A 50 2.97 -0.23 -2.54
N ILE A 51 1.91 -0.55 -1.80
CA ILE A 51 1.53 0.06 -0.54
C ILE A 51 1.26 -1.08 0.45
N GLY A 52 1.82 -0.99 1.64
CA GLY A 52 1.48 -1.87 2.76
C GLY A 52 0.16 -1.43 3.39
N MET A 53 -0.68 -2.39 3.74
CA MET A 53 -2.02 -2.17 4.32
C MET A 53 -2.11 -2.84 5.69
#